data_AF-A0AA35ZCF9-F1
#
_entry.id   AF-A0AA35ZCF9-F1
#
_cell.length_a   1.000
_cell.length_b   1.000
_cell.length_c   1.000
_cell.angle_alpha   90.00
_cell.angle_beta   90.00
_cell.angle_gamma   90.00
#
_symmetry.space_group_name_H-M   'P 1'
#
loop_
_entity.id
_entity.type
_entity.pdbx_description
1 polymer ?
#
loop_
_entity_poly.entity_id
_entity_poly.type
_entity_poly.pdbx_seq_one_letter_code
_entity_poly.pdbx_strand_id
1 'polypeptide(L)'
;MPSLSTRLGVLKKIWALRVKSPVQIENFLNIQLKGFKGANQIMDEFTLVDFPFMNPYDWISLFFIVMKDEQKYEPIVAYLKRMIIGYIHEIVKMDVEIALVLKKKPNFEARRGTKEP
;
A
#
# COMPACT_ATOMS: atom_id res chain seq x y z
N MET A 1 1.57 32.08 7.33
CA MET A 1 0.72 30.87 7.25
C MET A 1 1.56 29.74 6.66
N PRO A 2 1.62 28.54 7.28
CA PRO A 2 2.34 27.42 6.69
C PRO A 2 1.63 26.96 5.40
N SER A 3 2.41 26.62 4.38
CA SER A 3 1.95 26.21 3.03
C SER A 3 1.03 24.99 3.09
N LEU A 4 0.22 24.78 2.05
CA LEU A 4 -0.62 23.58 1.91
C LEU A 4 0.16 22.27 2.02
N SER A 5 1.45 22.25 1.62
CA SER A 5 2.34 21.10 1.82
C SER A 5 2.67 20.84 3.29
N THR A 6 2.53 21.84 4.17
CA THR A 6 2.77 21.67 5.61
C THR A 6 1.51 21.15 6.33
N ARG A 7 0.32 21.32 5.75
CA ARG A 7 -0.98 20.95 6.37
C ARG A 7 -1.45 19.56 6.00
N LEU A 8 -1.18 19.13 4.77
CA LEU A 8 -1.17 17.72 4.40
C LEU A 8 0.24 17.25 4.74
N GLY A 9 0.44 16.55 5.87
CA GLY A 9 1.76 16.05 6.23
C GLY A 9 2.38 15.40 5.01
N VAL A 10 3.39 16.07 4.39
CA VAL A 10 3.96 15.65 3.11
C VAL A 10 4.22 14.17 3.25
N LEU A 11 3.47 13.33 2.51
CA LEU A 11 3.76 11.91 2.41
C LEU A 11 5.20 11.84 1.94
N LYS A 12 6.11 11.60 2.89
CA LYS A 12 7.55 11.69 2.63
C LYS A 12 7.89 10.47 1.81
N LYS A 13 7.81 10.61 0.49
CA LYS A 13 8.14 9.58 -0.48
C LYS A 13 9.53 9.01 -0.19
N ILE A 14 9.65 7.69 -0.25
CA ILE A 14 10.94 7.02 -0.28
C ILE A 14 11.64 7.40 -1.59
N TRP A 15 12.83 8.01 -1.50
CA TRP A 15 13.58 8.50 -2.66
C TRP A 15 14.86 7.70 -2.93
N ALA A 16 15.37 6.99 -1.92
CA ALA A 16 16.52 6.11 -2.04
C ALA A 16 16.32 4.84 -1.20
N LEU A 17 16.94 3.76 -1.66
CA LEU A 17 16.93 2.45 -1.01
C LEU A 17 18.37 1.94 -0.90
N ARG A 18 18.77 1.55 0.30
CA ARG A 18 20.01 0.79 0.51
C ARG A 18 19.64 -0.61 0.99
N VAL A 19 20.06 -1.60 0.23
CA VAL A 19 19.97 -3.01 0.63
C VAL A 19 21.08 -3.30 1.63
N LYS A 20 20.71 -3.76 2.82
CA LYS A 20 21.65 -4.36 3.78
C LYS A 20 21.81 -5.84 3.48
N SER A 21 22.76 -6.47 4.16
CA SER A 21 22.98 -7.92 4.08
C SER A 21 21.68 -8.70 4.34
N PRO A 22 21.51 -9.88 3.72
CA PRO A 22 20.40 -10.75 4.04
C PRO A 22 20.36 -11.04 5.55
N VAL A 23 19.18 -10.99 6.15
CA VAL A 23 18.92 -11.34 7.54
C VAL A 23 18.10 -12.62 7.51
N GLN A 24 18.70 -13.72 7.95
CA GLN A 24 17.99 -14.98 8.10
C GLN A 24 17.12 -14.90 9.36
N ILE A 25 15.81 -15.00 9.18
CA ILE A 25 14.84 -15.10 10.27
C ILE A 25 14.24 -16.48 10.18
N GLU A 26 14.58 -17.33 11.15
CA GLU A 26 14.21 -18.75 11.15
C GLU A 26 14.61 -19.43 9.81
N ASN A 27 13.62 -19.84 9.02
CA ASN A 27 13.80 -20.50 7.73
C ASN A 27 13.65 -19.56 6.51
N PHE A 28 13.49 -18.25 6.75
CA PHE A 28 13.23 -17.26 5.70
C PHE A 28 14.43 -16.31 5.54
N LEU A 29 14.95 -16.23 4.31
CA LEU A 29 15.94 -15.21 3.96
C LEU A 29 15.22 -13.88 3.78
N ASN A 30 15.23 -13.06 4.83
CA ASN A 30 14.68 -11.72 4.76
C ASN A 30 15.75 -10.75 4.28
N ILE A 31 15.36 -9.69 3.57
CA ILE A 31 16.29 -8.65 3.13
C ILE A 31 16.02 -7.42 3.99
N GLN A 32 17.01 -7.01 4.77
CA GLN A 32 16.92 -5.75 5.49
C GLN A 32 17.21 -4.60 4.53
N LEU A 33 16.35 -3.60 4.58
CA LEU A 33 16.30 -2.47 3.67
C LEU A 33 16.30 -1.19 4.50
N LYS A 34 16.90 -0.17 3.90
CA LYS A 34 17.00 1.15 4.51
C LYS A 34 16.49 2.17 3.51
N GLY A 35 15.30 2.70 3.78
CA GLY A 35 14.66 3.71 2.94
C GLY A 35 14.89 5.10 3.49
N PHE A 36 15.10 6.05 2.59
CA PHE A 36 15.24 7.46 2.94
C PHE A 36 14.01 8.24 2.49
N LYS A 37 13.37 8.94 3.43
CA LYS A 37 12.11 9.69 3.23
C LYS A 37 12.31 11.20 3.36
N GLY A 38 11.94 11.94 2.32
CA GLY A 38 11.93 13.41 2.29
C GLY A 38 13.31 14.09 2.41
N ALA A 39 13.31 15.44 2.40
CA ALA A 39 14.52 16.27 2.48
C ALA A 39 15.30 16.15 3.80
N ASN A 40 14.61 15.79 4.89
CA ASN A 40 15.21 15.62 6.22
C ASN A 40 15.87 14.24 6.41
N GLN A 41 16.00 13.43 5.36
CA GLN A 41 16.67 12.13 5.38
C GLN A 41 16.16 11.20 6.50
N ILE A 42 14.85 11.19 6.76
CA ILE A 42 14.31 10.26 7.75
C ILE A 42 14.59 8.85 7.26
N MET A 43 15.17 8.07 8.15
CA MET A 43 15.86 6.84 7.84
C MET A 43 15.07 5.71 8.47
N ASP A 44 14.23 5.06 7.65
CA ASP A 44 13.42 3.94 8.10
C ASP A 44 14.14 2.65 7.70
N GLU A 45 14.38 1.79 8.69
CA GLU A 45 14.82 0.43 8.46
C GLU A 45 13.61 -0.49 8.46
N PHE A 46 13.50 -1.32 7.43
CA PHE A 46 12.39 -2.23 7.23
C PHE A 46 12.87 -3.45 6.47
N THR A 47 12.01 -4.44 6.32
CA THR A 47 12.30 -5.70 5.67
C THR A 47 11.20 -6.06 4.67
N LEU A 48 11.37 -7.16 3.93
CA LEU A 48 10.35 -7.59 2.96
C LEU A 48 9.02 -7.95 3.64
N VAL A 49 9.04 -8.46 4.88
CA VAL A 49 7.81 -8.81 5.59
C VAL A 49 7.02 -7.60 6.07
N ASP A 50 7.67 -6.43 6.15
CA ASP A 50 7.02 -5.18 6.53
C ASP A 50 6.24 -4.56 5.36
N PHE A 51 6.55 -4.97 4.13
CA PHE A 51 5.98 -4.40 2.93
C PHE A 51 4.45 -4.44 2.92
N PRO A 52 3.75 -5.56 3.19
CA PRO A 52 2.28 -5.58 3.18
C PRO A 52 1.61 -4.60 4.16
N PHE A 53 2.34 -4.15 5.18
CA PHE A 53 1.86 -3.20 6.18
C PHE A 53 2.20 -1.74 5.85
N MET A 54 3.00 -1.50 4.80
CA MET A 54 3.29 -0.14 4.34
C MET A 54 2.13 0.42 3.52
N ASN A 55 2.12 1.75 3.40
CA ASN A 55 1.20 2.46 2.53
C ASN A 55 1.45 2.10 1.05
N PRO A 56 0.42 1.82 0.23
CA PRO A 56 0.56 1.59 -1.22
C PRO A 56 1.40 2.64 -1.97
N TYR A 57 1.38 3.92 -1.56
CA TYR A 57 2.23 4.95 -2.15
C TYR A 57 3.74 4.70 -1.94
N ASP A 58 4.12 4.12 -0.81
CA ASP A 58 5.49 3.73 -0.52
C ASP A 58 5.89 2.52 -1.38
N TRP A 59 4.98 1.57 -1.63
CA TRP A 59 5.24 0.42 -2.54
C TRP A 59 5.57 0.89 -3.95
N ILE A 60 4.75 1.80 -4.50
CA ILE A 60 4.95 2.34 -5.84
C ILE A 60 6.29 3.08 -5.91
N SER A 61 6.63 3.85 -4.87
CA SER A 61 7.89 4.57 -4.80
C SER A 61 9.10 3.63 -4.76
N LEU A 62 9.04 2.57 -3.96
CA LEU A 62 10.04 1.52 -3.91
C LEU A 62 10.19 0.82 -5.25
N PHE A 63 9.07 0.46 -5.89
CA PHE A 63 9.04 -0.15 -7.21
C PHE A 63 9.81 0.69 -8.23
N PHE A 64 9.55 1.99 -8.30
CA PHE A 64 10.30 2.88 -9.20
C PHE A 64 11.79 2.99 -8.87
N ILE A 65 12.20 2.82 -7.61
CA ILE A 65 13.61 2.83 -7.23
C ILE A 65 14.29 1.54 -7.69
N VAL A 66 13.70 0.37 -7.37
CA VAL A 66 14.33 -0.92 -7.67
C VAL A 66 14.32 -1.24 -9.16
N MET A 67 13.33 -0.75 -9.91
CA MET A 67 13.27 -0.92 -11.38
C MET A 67 14.39 -0.19 -12.12
N LYS A 68 15.07 0.78 -11.52
CA LYS A 68 16.24 1.43 -12.15
C LYS A 68 17.44 0.49 -12.32
N ASP A 69 17.48 -0.57 -11.52
CA ASP A 69 18.53 -1.60 -11.53
C ASP A 69 17.90 -2.96 -11.20
N GLU A 70 16.99 -3.40 -12.09
CA GLU A 70 16.15 -4.58 -11.87
C GLU A 70 17.00 -5.85 -11.67
N GLN A 71 18.14 -5.98 -12.36
CA GLN A 71 19.04 -7.13 -12.22
C GLN A 71 19.62 -7.25 -10.81
N LYS A 72 20.01 -6.12 -10.20
CA LYS A 72 20.55 -6.10 -8.85
C LYS A 72 19.49 -6.40 -7.78
N TYR A 73 18.24 -6.05 -8.04
CA TYR A 73 17.15 -6.12 -7.07
C TYR A 73 16.06 -7.12 -7.44
N GLU A 74 16.36 -8.10 -8.30
CA GLU A 74 15.38 -9.02 -8.89
C GLU A 74 14.43 -9.65 -7.84
N PRO A 75 14.90 -10.15 -6.67
CA PRO A 75 14.00 -10.76 -5.69
C PRO A 75 13.02 -9.76 -5.08
N ILE A 76 13.46 -8.50 -4.89
CA ILE A 76 12.64 -7.42 -4.32
C ILE A 76 11.59 -6.98 -5.36
N VAL A 77 12.00 -6.88 -6.62
CA VAL A 77 11.11 -6.53 -7.74
C VAL A 77 10.02 -7.59 -7.91
N ALA A 78 10.39 -8.88 -7.90
CA ALA A 78 9.45 -9.98 -8.00
C ALA A 78 8.42 -9.96 -6.86
N TYR A 79 8.87 -9.70 -5.63
CA TYR A 79 8.00 -9.59 -4.47
C TYR A 79 7.04 -8.40 -4.55
N LEU A 80 7.54 -7.20 -4.90
CA LEU A 80 6.72 -6.00 -5.08
C LEU A 80 5.66 -6.17 -6.17
N LYS A 81 6.00 -6.77 -7.31
CA LYS A 81 5.05 -7.04 -8.40
C LYS A 81 3.88 -7.90 -7.89
N ARG A 82 4.18 -8.98 -7.14
CA ARG A 82 3.15 -9.86 -6.57
C ARG A 82 2.22 -9.12 -5.61
N MET A 83 2.76 -8.31 -4.71
CA MET A 83 1.93 -7.53 -3.78
C MET A 83 1.03 -6.51 -4.48
N ILE A 84 1.57 -5.75 -5.45
CA ILE A 84 0.80 -4.74 -6.18
C ILE A 84 -0.36 -5.39 -6.92
N ILE A 85 -0.12 -6.52 -7.59
CA ILE A 85 -1.16 -7.29 -8.29
C ILE A 85 -2.22 -7.79 -7.30
N GLY A 86 -1.80 -8.37 -6.18
CA GLY A 86 -2.70 -8.86 -5.14
C GLY A 86 -3.60 -7.75 -4.57
N TYR A 87 -3.02 -6.59 -4.28
CA TYR A 87 -3.78 -5.42 -3.81
C TYR A 87 -4.80 -4.95 -4.84
N ILE A 88 -4.42 -4.82 -6.12
CA ILE A 88 -5.36 -4.44 -7.19
C ILE A 88 -6.52 -5.44 -7.28
N HIS A 89 -6.22 -6.74 -7.17
CA HIS A 89 -7.24 -7.79 -7.22
C HIS A 89 -8.27 -7.66 -6.09
N GLU A 90 -7.81 -7.43 -4.85
CA GLU A 90 -8.71 -7.25 -3.69
C GLU A 90 -9.57 -5.98 -3.83
N ILE A 91 -9.00 -4.87 -4.29
CA ILE A 91 -9.77 -3.64 -4.53
C ILE A 91 -10.85 -3.87 -5.60
N VAL A 92 -10.53 -4.52 -6.71
CA VAL A 92 -11.51 -4.83 -7.77
C VAL A 92 -12.63 -5.74 -7.23
N LYS A 93 -12.30 -6.71 -6.39
CA LYS A 93 -13.30 -7.58 -5.75
C LYS A 93 -14.25 -6.78 -4.86
N MET A 94 -13.71 -5.87 -4.05
CA MET A 94 -14.52 -4.95 -3.24
C MET A 94 -15.44 -4.06 -4.09
N ASP A 95 -14.95 -3.50 -5.19
CA ASP A 95 -15.75 -2.67 -6.10
C ASP A 95 -16.92 -3.46 -6.71
N VAL A 96 -16.70 -4.73 -7.06
CA VAL A 96 -17.75 -5.62 -7.55
C VAL A 96 -18.79 -5.89 -6.46
N GLU A 97 -18.37 -6.16 -5.22
CA GLU A 97 -19.28 -6.38 -4.08
C GLU A 97 -20.13 -5.14 -3.79
N ILE A 98 -19.53 -3.94 -3.79
CA ILE A 98 -20.26 -2.67 -3.63
C ILE A 98 -21.27 -2.48 -4.76
N ALA A 99 -20.88 -2.71 -6.01
CA ALA A 99 -21.77 -2.60 -7.15
C ALA A 99 -22.97 -3.57 -7.06
N LEU A 100 -22.75 -4.78 -6.55
CA LEU A 100 -23.82 -5.76 -6.30
C LEU A 100 -24.80 -5.28 -5.22
N VAL A 101 -24.30 -4.69 -4.13
CA VAL A 101 -25.14 -4.12 -3.07
C VAL A 101 -25.95 -2.94 -3.59
N LEU A 102 -25.33 -2.02 -4.33
CA LEU A 102 -26.02 -0.84 -4.88
C LEU A 102 -27.06 -1.20 -5.95
N LYS A 103 -26.89 -2.31 -6.67
CA LYS A 103 -27.90 -2.83 -7.61
C LYS A 103 -29.12 -3.44 -6.90
N LYS A 104 -29.02 -3.85 -5.63
CA LYS A 104 -30.19 -4.25 -4.86
C LYS A 104 -31.00 -2.99 -4.54
N LYS A 105 -32.17 -2.85 -5.18
CA LYS A 105 -33.13 -1.79 -4.81
C LYS A 105 -33.36 -1.85 -3.30
N PRO A 106 -33.33 -0.71 -2.59
CA PRO A 106 -33.70 -0.71 -1.19
C PRO A 106 -35.16 -1.15 -1.08
N ASN A 107 -35.39 -2.26 -0.37
CA ASN A 107 -36.73 -2.77 -0.09
C ASN A 107 -37.32 -1.91 1.03
N PHE A 108 -37.77 -0.71 0.68
CA PHE A 108 -38.59 0.08 1.58
C PHE A 108 -39.97 -0.57 1.60
N GLU A 109 -40.16 -1.54 2.50
CA GLU A 109 -41.50 -1.91 2.92
C GLU A 109 -42.14 -0.66 3.51
N ALA A 110 -42.97 -0.01 2.69
CA ALA A 110 -43.80 1.10 3.14
C ALA A 110 -44.68 0.57 4.26
N ARG A 111 -44.32 0.88 5.51
CA ARG A 111 -45.25 0.79 6.64
C ARG A 111 -46.39 1.74 6.29
N ARG A 112 -47.45 1.20 5.67
CA ARG A 112 -48.72 1.90 5.49
C ARG A 112 -49.12 2.32 6.89
N GLY A 113 -49.14 3.63 7.12
CA GLY A 113 -49.67 4.18 8.35
C GLY A 113 -51.08 3.66 8.52
N THR A 114 -51.27 2.80 9.51
CA THR A 114 -52.57 2.47 10.07
C THR A 114 -53.11 3.78 10.62
N LYS A 115 -54.01 4.43 9.88
CA LYS A 115 -54.93 5.40 10.49
C LYS A 115 -55.98 4.54 11.18
N GLU A 116 -55.76 4.31 12.47
CA GLU A 116 -56.78 3.76 13.37
C GLU A 116 -57.89 4.80 13.59
N PRO A 117 -59.12 4.33 13.85
CA PRO A 117 -60.40 4.99 13.54
C PRO A 117 -60.75 6.24 14.35
#